data_AF-A0A363U0E6-F1
#
_entry.id   AF-A0A363U0E6-F1
#
_cell.length_a   1.000
_cell.length_b   1.000
_cell.length_c   1.000
_cell.angle_alpha   90.00
_cell.angle_beta   90.00
_cell.angle_gamma   90.00
#
_symmetry.space_group_name_H-M   'P 1'
#
loop_
_entity.id
_entity.type
_entity.pdbx_description
1 polymer ?
#
loop_
_entity_poly.entity_id
_entity_poly.type
_entity_poly.pdbx_seq_one_letter_code
_entity_poly.pdbx_strand_id
1 'polypeptide(L)'
;LPALRAVGKYLHGLGIAVAYSSLPLMISRLVPAGGIRGGEVVSPRAERFAIEVDDRGSTVRPVRPFSAAGVLHEIRAAGIQDFYVDVRSASPQEIGSIFAALREDREIPDTSTFNLFRGNF
;
A
#
# COMPACT_ATOMS: atom_id res chain seq x y z
N LEU A 1 -2.46 12.96 -10.44
CA LEU A 1 -3.13 14.16 -9.87
C LEU A 1 -4.41 14.55 -10.62
N PRO A 2 -4.42 14.85 -11.94
CA PRO A 2 -5.66 15.17 -12.67
C PRO A 2 -6.68 14.02 -12.67
N ALA A 3 -6.19 12.78 -12.78
CA ALA A 3 -7.02 11.58 -12.76
C ALA A 3 -7.81 11.42 -11.43
N LEU A 4 -7.19 11.71 -10.28
CA LEU A 4 -7.85 11.64 -8.96
C LEU A 4 -8.98 12.67 -8.84
N ARG A 5 -8.76 13.90 -9.33
CA ARG A 5 -9.81 14.94 -9.37
C ARG A 5 -10.96 14.59 -10.31
N ALA A 6 -10.68 13.92 -11.44
CA ALA A 6 -11.69 13.51 -12.40
C ALA A 6 -12.66 12.47 -11.81
N VAL A 7 -12.17 11.56 -10.97
CA VAL A 7 -12.98 10.52 -10.32
C VAL A 7 -13.57 10.99 -8.97
N GLY A 8 -12.99 12.02 -8.36
CA GLY A 8 -13.36 12.51 -7.02
C GLY A 8 -14.84 12.83 -6.79
N LYS A 9 -15.54 13.39 -7.80
CA LYS A 9 -17.00 13.62 -7.75
C LYS A 9 -17.80 12.33 -7.53
N TYR A 10 -17.31 11.20 -8.04
CA TYR A 10 -17.95 9.89 -7.90
C TYR A 10 -17.54 9.14 -6.62
N LEU A 11 -16.48 9.58 -5.95
CA LEU A 11 -15.96 8.95 -4.72
C LEU A 11 -16.45 9.65 -3.45
N HIS A 12 -17.09 10.81 -3.58
CA HIS A 12 -17.64 11.56 -2.46
C HIS A 12 -18.69 10.72 -1.71
N GLY A 13 -18.31 10.21 -0.53
CA GLY A 13 -19.14 9.34 0.31
C GLY A 13 -19.24 7.88 -0.16
N LEU A 14 -18.41 7.43 -1.11
CA LEU A 14 -18.55 6.12 -1.76
C LEU A 14 -17.35 5.17 -1.63
N GLY A 15 -16.29 5.54 -0.90
CA GLY A 15 -15.15 4.64 -0.78
C GLY A 15 -14.25 4.94 0.41
N ILE A 16 -13.81 3.87 1.08
CA ILE A 16 -12.74 3.92 2.05
C ILE A 16 -11.42 3.76 1.27
N ALA A 17 -10.57 4.78 1.28
CA ALA A 17 -9.24 4.68 0.67
C ALA A 17 -8.25 4.09 1.67
N VAL A 18 -7.30 3.28 1.19
CA VAL A 18 -6.21 2.82 2.06
C VAL A 18 -5.27 3.99 2.30
N ALA A 19 -4.97 4.29 3.57
CA ALA A 19 -3.98 5.29 3.95
C ALA A 19 -2.64 4.65 4.37
N TYR A 20 -2.67 3.43 4.88
CA TYR A 20 -1.47 2.65 5.20
C TYR A 20 -1.78 1.16 5.18
N SER A 21 -0.95 0.35 4.52
CA SER A 21 -1.07 -1.12 4.56
C SER A 21 0.12 -1.83 3.90
N SER A 22 0.42 -3.04 4.37
CA SER A 22 1.29 -4.01 3.68
C SER A 22 0.47 -4.93 2.76
N LEU A 23 -0.15 -4.37 1.71
CA LEU A 23 -1.06 -5.12 0.85
C LEU A 23 -0.31 -6.15 -0.01
N PRO A 24 -0.83 -7.39 -0.12
CA PRO A 24 -0.39 -8.30 -1.16
C PRO A 24 -0.78 -7.73 -2.53
N LEU A 25 0.20 -7.62 -3.43
CA LEU A 25 -0.03 -7.19 -4.81
C LEU A 25 -0.52 -8.35 -5.69
N MET A 26 -0.12 -9.57 -5.35
CA MET A 26 -0.52 -10.78 -6.05
C MET A 26 -0.56 -11.95 -5.08
N ILE A 27 -1.62 -12.74 -5.17
CA ILE A 27 -1.75 -14.03 -4.48
C ILE A 27 -2.04 -15.07 -5.55
N SER A 28 -1.24 -16.13 -5.59
CA SER A 28 -1.34 -17.23 -6.54
C SER A 28 -1.40 -18.55 -5.78
N ARG A 29 -2.17 -19.52 -6.28
CA ARG A 29 -2.14 -20.90 -5.77
C ARG A 29 -1.01 -21.73 -6.37
N LEU A 30 -0.24 -21.16 -7.29
CA LEU A 30 0.89 -21.82 -7.91
C LEU A 30 2.06 -21.82 -6.95
N VAL A 31 2.53 -23.02 -6.60
CA VAL A 31 3.81 -23.25 -5.94
C VAL A 31 4.87 -23.40 -7.04
N PRO A 32 5.91 -22.55 -7.08
CA PRO A 32 6.96 -22.66 -8.10
C PRO A 32 7.59 -24.05 -8.11
N ALA A 33 7.60 -24.71 -9.27
CA ALA A 33 8.29 -25.98 -9.45
C ALA A 33 9.81 -25.74 -9.32
N GLY A 34 10.46 -26.34 -8.32
CA GLY A 34 11.92 -26.25 -8.15
C GLY A 34 12.42 -25.81 -6.76
N GLY A 35 11.56 -25.68 -5.76
CA GLY A 35 12.01 -25.47 -4.37
C GLY A 35 12.48 -24.05 -4.04
N ILE A 36 12.14 -23.06 -4.88
CA ILE A 36 12.36 -21.64 -4.58
C ILE A 36 11.44 -21.26 -3.40
N ARG A 37 12.03 -21.01 -2.23
CA ARG A 37 11.31 -20.72 -0.96
C ARG A 37 10.95 -19.25 -0.79
N GLY A 38 10.66 -18.55 -1.88
CA GLY A 38 10.50 -17.11 -1.85
C GLY A 38 11.83 -16.34 -1.84
N GLY A 39 11.77 -15.05 -1.53
CA GLY A 39 12.92 -14.14 -1.53
C GLY A 39 12.56 -12.75 -2.06
N GLU A 40 13.56 -11.86 -2.13
CA GLU A 40 13.36 -10.54 -2.72
C GLU A 40 13.66 -10.53 -4.22
N VAL A 41 12.80 -9.86 -4.98
CA VAL A 41 13.00 -9.59 -6.40
C VAL A 41 12.95 -8.10 -6.67
N VAL A 42 13.72 -7.66 -7.65
CA VAL A 42 13.73 -6.27 -8.12
C VAL A 42 13.08 -6.21 -9.48
N SER A 43 12.04 -5.39 -9.65
CA SER A 43 11.44 -5.19 -10.98
C SER A 43 12.38 -4.40 -11.90
N PRO A 44 12.13 -4.42 -13.23
CA PRO A 44 12.84 -3.53 -14.17
C PRO A 44 12.76 -2.04 -13.82
N ARG A 45 11.84 -1.65 -12.91
CA ARG A 45 11.67 -0.27 -12.43
C ARG A 45 12.43 0.00 -11.12
N ALA A 46 13.37 -0.88 -10.74
CA ALA A 46 14.15 -0.81 -9.50
C ALA A 46 13.33 -0.92 -8.21
N GLU A 47 12.18 -1.62 -8.26
CA GLU A 47 11.28 -1.76 -7.11
C GLU A 47 11.46 -3.12 -6.48
N ARG A 48 11.53 -3.15 -5.14
CA ARG A 48 11.78 -4.37 -4.38
C ARG A 48 10.47 -4.99 -3.92
N PHE A 49 10.31 -6.28 -4.20
CA PHE A 49 9.17 -7.08 -3.77
C PHE A 49 9.67 -8.30 -3.00
N ALA A 50 8.96 -8.64 -1.93
CA ALA A 50 9.12 -9.90 -1.22
C ALA A 50 8.14 -10.92 -1.82
N ILE A 51 8.66 -12.09 -2.15
CA ILE A 51 7.89 -13.25 -2.54
C ILE A 51 7.90 -14.21 -1.36
N GLU A 52 6.72 -14.52 -0.84
CA GLU A 52 6.50 -15.58 0.14
C GLU A 52 5.93 -16.79 -0.61
N VAL A 53 6.48 -17.98 -0.37
CA VAL A 53 5.99 -19.24 -0.96
C VAL A 53 5.76 -20.25 0.16
N ASP A 54 4.56 -20.83 0.20
CA ASP A 54 4.19 -21.91 1.10
C ASP A 54 3.46 -23.03 0.34
N ASP A 55 2.99 -24.05 1.06
CA ASP A 55 2.27 -25.18 0.47
C ASP A 55 0.90 -24.79 -0.13
N ARG A 56 0.41 -23.57 0.14
CA ARG A 56 -0.86 -23.03 -0.35
C ARG A 56 -0.68 -22.14 -1.57
N GLY A 57 0.56 -21.77 -1.92
CA GLY A 57 0.89 -21.01 -3.11
C GLY A 57 1.97 -19.97 -2.89
N SER A 58 1.83 -18.83 -3.57
CA SER A 58 2.79 -17.73 -3.51
C SER A 58 2.09 -16.38 -3.35
N THR A 59 2.69 -15.51 -2.54
CA THR A 59 2.24 -14.14 -2.31
C THR A 59 3.36 -13.18 -2.63
N VAL A 60 3.07 -12.16 -3.44
CA VAL A 60 4.00 -11.08 -3.74
C VAL A 60 3.55 -9.83 -2.98
N ARG A 61 4.46 -9.24 -2.22
CA ARG A 61 4.25 -8.01 -1.47
C ARG A 61 5.35 -7.00 -1.81
N PRO A 62 5.09 -5.69 -1.75
CA PRO A 62 6.18 -4.74 -1.78
C PRO A 62 7.02 -4.89 -0.50
N VAL A 63 8.33 -4.70 -0.59
CA VAL A 63 9.22 -4.77 0.60
C VAL A 63 8.90 -3.68 1.61
N ARG A 64 8.35 -2.56 1.14
CA ARG A 64 7.92 -1.43 1.97
C ARG A 64 6.41 -1.33 1.99
N PRO A 65 5.79 -1.06 3.15
CA PRO A 65 4.35 -0.84 3.23
C PRO A 65 3.94 0.37 2.40
N PHE A 66 2.71 0.35 1.91
CA PHE A 66 2.10 1.51 1.28
C PHE A 66 1.77 2.57 2.36
N SER A 67 1.98 3.84 2.04
CA SER A 67 1.45 4.97 2.80
C SER A 67 1.01 6.12 1.90
N ALA A 68 -0.10 6.75 2.27
CA ALA A 68 -0.58 8.00 1.69
C ALA A 68 -0.27 9.23 2.58
N ALA A 69 0.42 9.04 3.70
CA ALA A 69 0.79 10.13 4.60
C ALA A 69 1.72 11.14 3.88
N GLY A 70 1.52 12.43 4.10
CA GLY A 70 2.19 13.51 3.37
C GLY A 70 1.32 14.10 2.25
N VAL A 71 0.29 13.37 1.81
CA VAL A 71 -0.58 13.75 0.68
C VAL A 71 -2.06 13.44 0.94
N LEU A 72 -2.45 13.15 2.19
CA LEU A 72 -3.85 12.91 2.55
C LEU A 72 -4.69 14.16 2.32
N HIS A 73 -4.13 15.36 2.51
CA HIS A 73 -4.82 16.61 2.22
C HIS A 73 -5.27 16.70 0.75
N GLU A 74 -4.47 16.22 -0.20
CA GLU A 74 -4.84 16.19 -1.62
C GLU A 74 -5.95 15.18 -1.90
N ILE A 75 -5.89 14.01 -1.25
CA ILE A 75 -6.90 12.96 -1.38
C ILE A 75 -8.24 13.43 -0.79
N ARG A 76 -8.20 14.14 0.34
CA ARG A 76 -9.38 14.82 0.94
C ARG A 76 -9.93 15.90 0.05
N ALA A 77 -9.07 16.70 -0.58
CA ALA A 77 -9.48 17.72 -1.55
C ALA A 77 -10.14 17.11 -2.80
N ALA A 78 -9.86 15.84 -3.11
CA ALA A 78 -10.56 15.08 -4.15
C ALA A 78 -11.90 14.47 -3.68
N GLY A 79 -12.33 14.68 -2.43
CA GLY A 79 -13.63 14.26 -1.92
C GLY A 79 -13.63 12.93 -1.15
N ILE A 80 -12.47 12.30 -0.95
CA ILE A 80 -12.33 11.05 -0.18
C ILE A 80 -12.07 11.42 1.29
N GLN A 81 -12.97 11.00 2.19
CA GLN A 81 -12.91 11.39 3.61
C GLN A 81 -12.60 10.22 4.54
N ASP A 82 -13.01 9.02 4.14
CA ASP A 82 -12.85 7.80 4.92
C ASP A 82 -11.58 7.05 4.51
N PHE A 83 -10.77 6.71 5.50
CA PHE A 83 -9.50 6.02 5.29
C PHE A 83 -9.40 4.75 6.12
N TYR A 84 -8.84 3.71 5.50
CA TYR A 84 -8.50 2.45 6.14
C TYR A 84 -7.00 2.39 6.43
N VAL A 85 -6.68 1.93 7.63
CA VAL A 85 -5.30 1.76 8.11
C VAL A 85 -5.16 0.31 8.58
N ASP A 86 -4.33 -0.45 7.88
CA ASP A 86 -3.99 -1.82 8.24
C ASP A 86 -2.63 -1.88 8.92
N VAL A 87 -2.65 -2.08 10.24
CA VAL A 87 -1.44 -2.18 11.06
C VAL A 87 -1.12 -3.62 11.49
N ARG A 88 -1.75 -4.64 10.89
CA ARG A 88 -1.55 -6.04 11.32
C ARG A 88 -0.10 -6.53 11.20
N SER A 89 0.70 -5.88 10.36
CA SER A 89 2.13 -6.19 10.17
C SER A 89 3.06 -5.23 10.92
N ALA A 90 2.53 -4.19 11.59
CA ALA A 90 3.33 -3.23 12.35
C ALA A 90 3.52 -3.71 13.79
N SER A 91 4.68 -3.41 14.36
CA SER A 91 4.95 -3.62 15.79
C SER A 91 4.13 -2.66 16.66
N PRO A 92 3.85 -3.00 17.93
CA PRO A 92 3.13 -2.10 18.84
C PRO A 92 3.74 -0.69 18.95
N GLN A 93 5.07 -0.59 18.85
CA GLN A 93 5.80 0.68 18.91
C GLN A 93 5.58 1.52 17.65
N GLU A 94 5.47 0.90 16.48
CA GLU A 94 5.23 1.56 15.20
C GLU A 94 3.78 2.02 15.03
N ILE A 95 2.81 1.33 15.64
CA ILE A 95 1.39 1.69 15.51
C ILE A 95 1.14 3.14 15.92
N GLY A 96 1.68 3.56 17.06
CA GLY A 96 1.51 4.93 17.55
C GLY A 96 2.09 5.99 16.62
N SER A 97 3.28 5.73 16.05
CA SER A 97 3.94 6.66 15.13
C SER A 97 3.24 6.73 13.77
N ILE A 98 2.69 5.60 13.28
CA ILE A 98 1.88 5.54 12.05
C ILE A 98 0.64 6.42 12.20
N PHE A 99 -0.14 6.25 13.26
CA PHE A 99 -1.35 7.05 13.48
C PHE A 99 -1.03 8.53 13.68
N ALA A 100 0.04 8.86 14.41
CA ALA A 100 0.46 10.25 14.59
C ALA A 100 0.82 10.90 13.25
N ALA A 101 1.63 10.22 12.43
CA ALA A 101 2.03 10.72 11.11
C ALA A 101 0.83 10.87 10.16
N LEU A 102 -0.11 9.92 10.14
CA LEU A 102 -1.34 10.02 9.34
C LEU A 102 -2.22 11.20 9.77
N ARG A 103 -2.32 11.47 11.08
CA ARG A 103 -3.10 12.60 11.61
C ARG A 103 -2.45 13.93 11.29
N GLU A 104 -1.12 14.00 11.34
CA GLU A 104 -0.32 15.18 11.01
C GLU A 104 -0.11 15.36 9.50
N ASP A 105 -0.59 14.42 8.68
CA ASP A 105 -0.30 14.29 7.26
C ASP A 105 1.20 14.45 6.95
N ARG A 106 2.03 13.74 7.73
CA ARG A 106 3.49 13.74 7.59
C ARG A 106 3.95 12.42 6.99
N GLU A 107 4.91 12.48 6.08
CA GLU A 107 5.51 11.28 5.50
C GLU A 107 6.04 10.31 6.57
N ILE A 108 5.84 9.01 6.31
CA ILE A 108 6.37 7.93 7.14
C ILE A 108 7.60 7.35 6.42
N PRO A 109 8.78 7.35 7.05
CA PRO A 109 9.98 6.74 6.49
C PRO A 109 9.78 5.28 6.13
N ASP A 110 10.55 4.79 5.15
CA ASP A 110 10.52 3.39 4.68
C ASP A 110 9.15 2.89 4.20
N THR A 111 8.26 3.81 3.82
CA THR A 111 7.00 3.50 3.13
C THR A 111 7.08 3.82 1.64
N SER A 112 6.04 3.47 0.88
CA SER A 112 5.94 3.75 -0.54
C SER A 112 4.58 4.30 -0.93
N THR A 113 4.55 5.24 -1.87
CA THR A 113 3.32 5.80 -2.46
C THR A 113 2.88 5.06 -3.73
N PHE A 114 3.49 3.91 -4.03
CA PHE A 114 3.42 3.15 -5.28
C PHE A 114 2.03 3.00 -5.92
N ASN A 115 0.95 2.96 -5.13
CA ASN A 115 -0.42 2.86 -5.65
C ASN A 115 -1.11 4.20 -5.91
N LEU A 116 -0.65 5.30 -5.32
CA LEU A 116 -1.39 6.56 -5.35
C LEU A 116 -1.18 7.34 -6.66
N PHE A 117 0.07 7.44 -7.12
CA PHE A 117 0.42 8.28 -8.26
C PHE A 117 0.44 7.55 -9.60
N ARG A 118 0.34 6.22 -9.60
CA ARG A 118 0.44 5.41 -10.83
C ARG A 118 -0.84 5.34 -11.67
N GLY A 119 -1.99 5.77 -11.14
CA GLY A 119 -3.24 5.76 -11.90
C GLY A 119 -3.72 4.35 -12.28
N ASN A 120 -3.31 3.31 -11.55
CA ASN A 120 -3.76 1.92 -11.74
C ASN A 120 -5.11 1.64 -11.05
N PHE A 121 -5.97 2.65 -10.92
CA PHE A 121 -7.31 2.52 -10.32
C PHE A 121 -8.33 2.09 -11.38
#